data_AF-A0A7S1JKT7-F1
#
_entry.id   AF-A0A7S1JKT7-F1
#
_cell.length_a   1.000
_cell.length_b   1.000
_cell.length_c   1.000
_cell.angle_alpha   90.00
_cell.angle_beta   90.00
_cell.angle_gamma   90.00
#
_symmetry.space_group_name_H-M   'P 1'
#
loop_
_entity.id
_entity.type
_entity.pdbx_description
1 polymer ?
#
loop_
_entity_poly.entity_id
_entity_poly.type
_entity_poly.pdbx_seq_one_letter_code
_entity_poly.pdbx_strand_id
1 'polypeptide(L)'
;WRTYKAQEVSQWRNFQILERHGLRFQLLNMIGKGGFSEVWEAYDLQECCRVALKIHAIREDMHPVQRENYVKLALRESDLHRKLRHSRIVTNYNRIAISSSEFASVLEYCPG
;
A
#
# COMPACT_ATOMS: atom_id res chain seq x y z
N TRP A 1 3.23 10.08 -16.88
CA TRP A 1 1.90 10.43 -17.46
C TRP A 1 0.79 9.43 -17.12
N ARG A 2 1.01 8.11 -17.23
CA ARG A 2 0.00 7.09 -16.85
C ARG A 2 -0.36 7.10 -15.36
N THR A 3 0.64 7.18 -14.48
CA THR A 3 0.45 7.25 -13.02
C THR A 3 -0.26 8.52 -12.59
N TYR A 4 0.07 9.67 -13.18
CA TYR A 4 -0.62 10.94 -12.89
C TYR A 4 -2.12 10.86 -13.17
N LYS A 5 -2.53 10.40 -14.36
CA LYS A 5 -3.96 10.20 -14.68
C LYS A 5 -4.64 9.19 -13.74
N ALA A 6 -3.93 8.12 -13.37
CA ALA A 6 -4.43 7.14 -12.41
C ALA A 6 -4.58 7.70 -10.99
N GLN A 7 -3.73 8.64 -10.60
CA GLN A 7 -3.78 9.36 -9.34
C GLN A 7 -5.00 10.26 -9.25
N GLU A 8 -5.30 11.03 -10.31
CA GLU A 8 -6.43 11.97 -10.32
C GLU A 8 -7.79 11.29 -10.08
N VAL A 9 -7.93 10.04 -10.48
CA VAL A 9 -9.17 9.24 -10.29
C VAL A 9 -9.14 8.34 -9.06
N SER A 10 -8.06 8.37 -8.27
CA SER A 10 -7.95 7.57 -7.04
C SER A 10 -8.66 8.25 -5.87
N GLN A 11 -9.24 7.46 -4.97
CA GLN A 11 -9.77 7.96 -3.69
C GLN A 11 -8.69 8.58 -2.79
N TRP A 12 -7.42 8.23 -3.01
CA TRP A 12 -6.28 8.73 -2.24
C TRP A 12 -5.67 10.02 -2.82
N ARG A 13 -6.27 10.58 -3.88
CA ARG A 13 -5.76 11.78 -4.60
C ARG A 13 -5.59 13.04 -3.75
N ASN A 14 -6.22 13.09 -2.58
CA ASN A 14 -6.13 14.21 -1.65
C ASN A 14 -5.00 14.04 -0.62
N PHE A 15 -4.08 13.09 -0.82
CA PHE A 15 -2.86 12.94 -0.01
C PHE A 15 -3.16 12.80 1.49
N GLN A 16 -4.11 11.93 1.82
CA GLN A 16 -4.53 11.73 3.21
C GLN A 16 -3.39 11.16 4.06
N ILE A 17 -3.34 11.53 5.33
CA ILE A 17 -2.45 10.87 6.30
C ILE A 17 -3.09 9.54 6.72
N LEU A 18 -2.31 8.47 6.68
CA LEU A 18 -2.74 7.13 7.08
C LEU A 18 -2.22 6.73 8.47
N GLU A 19 -2.95 5.79 9.09
CA GLU A 19 -2.83 5.24 10.47
C GLU A 19 -3.81 5.85 11.49
N ARG A 20 -4.85 5.07 11.84
CA ARG A 20 -6.08 5.46 12.57
C ARG A 20 -5.91 6.02 13.99
N HIS A 21 -4.72 5.95 14.59
CA HIS A 21 -4.50 6.34 15.99
C HIS A 21 -3.22 7.16 16.24
N GLY A 22 -2.53 7.63 15.19
CA GLY A 22 -1.24 8.30 15.39
C GLY A 22 -0.67 9.11 14.24
N LEU A 23 -1.40 9.32 13.13
CA LEU A 23 -0.97 10.13 11.97
C LEU A 23 0.50 9.85 11.57
N ARG A 24 0.78 8.70 10.93
CA ARG A 24 2.15 8.27 10.67
C ARG A 24 2.59 8.43 9.22
N PHE A 25 1.73 8.11 8.25
CA PHE A 25 2.16 8.10 6.86
C PHE A 25 1.49 9.20 6.06
N GLN A 26 2.25 10.24 5.71
CA GLN A 26 1.79 11.27 4.78
C GLN A 26 1.93 10.76 3.34
N LEU A 27 0.81 10.51 2.67
CA LEU A 27 0.83 10.13 1.25
C LEU A 27 1.40 11.27 0.39
N LEU A 28 2.20 10.89 -0.61
CA LEU A 28 2.76 11.77 -1.63
C LEU A 28 2.29 11.27 -3.00
N ASN A 29 3.18 11.16 -3.99
CA ASN A 29 2.76 10.81 -5.35
C ASN A 29 2.45 9.31 -5.50
N MET A 30 1.50 8.98 -6.37
CA MET A 30 1.30 7.62 -6.86
C MET A 30 2.49 7.22 -7.74
N ILE A 31 3.14 6.12 -7.39
CA ILE A 31 4.30 5.57 -8.10
C ILE A 31 3.97 4.30 -8.89
N GLY A 32 2.81 3.69 -8.65
CA GLY A 32 2.34 2.54 -9.43
C GLY A 32 0.86 2.24 -9.24
N LYS A 33 0.26 1.56 -10.22
CA LYS A 33 -1.11 1.03 -10.12
C LYS A 33 -1.21 -0.31 -10.82
N GLY A 34 -1.73 -1.30 -10.10
CA GLY A 34 -2.09 -2.62 -10.61
C GLY A 34 -3.62 -2.80 -10.64
N GLY A 35 -4.08 -4.02 -10.92
CA GLY A 35 -5.52 -4.32 -11.01
C GLY A 35 -6.29 -4.18 -9.69
N PHE A 36 -5.62 -4.43 -8.56
CA PHE A 36 -6.26 -4.47 -7.22
C PHE A 36 -5.50 -3.70 -6.14
N SER A 37 -4.42 -3.01 -6.52
CA SER A 37 -3.59 -2.26 -5.59
C SER A 37 -3.01 -1.01 -6.24
N GLU A 38 -2.83 0.02 -5.44
CA GLU A 38 -2.11 1.23 -5.81
C GLU A 38 -0.85 1.33 -4.96
N VAL A 39 0.24 1.81 -5.55
CA VAL A 39 1.50 2.02 -4.85
C VAL A 39 1.74 3.51 -4.79
N TRP A 40 1.87 4.02 -3.58
CA TRP A 40 2.07 5.42 -3.28
C TRP A 40 3.42 5.61 -2.60
N GLU A 41 4.14 6.64 -2.99
CA GLU A 41 5.17 7.18 -2.13
C GLU A 41 4.51 7.79 -0.89
N ALA A 42 5.12 7.60 0.28
CA ALA A 42 4.72 8.26 1.50
C ALA A 42 5.93 8.64 2.35
N TYR A 43 5.73 9.58 3.26
CA TYR A 43 6.70 9.92 4.30
C TYR A 43 6.24 9.35 5.64
N ASP A 44 7.07 8.52 6.27
CA ASP A 44 6.87 8.06 7.65
C ASP A 44 7.29 9.18 8.60
N LEU A 45 6.30 9.79 9.27
CA LEU A 45 6.44 10.90 10.19
C LEU A 45 7.08 10.50 11.53
N GLN A 46 7.08 9.21 11.87
CA GLN A 46 7.72 8.70 13.09
C GLN A 46 9.19 8.36 12.83
N GLU A 47 9.47 7.64 11.75
CA GLU A 47 10.83 7.21 11.39
C GLU A 47 11.59 8.25 10.54
N CYS A 48 10.95 9.35 10.18
CA CYS A 48 11.49 10.42 9.34
C CYS A 48 12.14 9.92 8.04
N CYS A 49 11.47 9.01 7.33
CA CYS A 49 11.99 8.44 6.07
C CYS A 49 10.90 8.24 5.00
N ARG A 50 11.34 8.11 3.74
CA ARG A 50 10.43 7.80 2.62
C ARG A 50 10.17 6.30 2.57
N VAL A 51 8.91 5.94 2.36
CA VAL A 51 8.42 4.57 2.21
C VAL A 51 7.50 4.46 1.00
N ALA A 52 7.28 3.24 0.53
CA ALA A 52 6.26 2.93 -0.47
C ALA A 52 5.09 2.21 0.20
N LEU A 53 3.88 2.76 0.08
CA LEU A 53 2.64 2.14 0.54
C LEU A 53 1.95 1.43 -0.62
N LYS A 54 1.96 0.10 -0.59
CA LYS A 54 1.13 -0.72 -1.50
C LYS A 54 -0.24 -0.89 -0.85
N ILE A 55 -1.19 -0.06 -1.25
CA ILE A 55 -2.57 -0.05 -0.75
C ILE A 55 -3.40 -1.05 -1.54
N HIS A 56 -4.02 -1.98 -0.84
CA HIS A 56 -4.93 -2.99 -1.36
C HIS A 56 -6.37 -2.59 -1.05
N ALA A 57 -7.21 -2.51 -2.09
CA ALA A 57 -8.63 -2.25 -1.95
C ALA A 57 -9.43 -3.52 -2.24
N ILE A 58 -10.30 -3.90 -1.29
CA ILE A 58 -11.30 -4.94 -1.51
C ILE A 58 -12.51 -4.29 -2.16
N ARG A 59 -12.66 -4.47 -3.48
CA ARG A 59 -13.80 -3.87 -4.18
C ARG A 59 -15.10 -4.55 -3.77
N GLU A 60 -16.15 -3.76 -3.62
CA GLU A 60 -17.47 -4.25 -3.20
C GLU A 60 -18.10 -5.19 -4.23
N ASP A 61 -17.79 -5.01 -5.52
CA ASP A 61 -18.30 -5.80 -6.64
C ASP A 61 -17.63 -7.18 -6.80
N MET A 62 -16.61 -7.49 -5.99
CA MET A 62 -16.00 -8.82 -5.98
C MET A 62 -16.94 -9.85 -5.38
N HIS A 63 -17.10 -10.98 -6.07
CA HIS A 63 -17.82 -12.14 -5.57
C HIS A 63 -17.20 -12.58 -4.22
N PRO A 64 -17.99 -13.00 -3.20
CA PRO A 64 -17.49 -13.31 -1.86
C PRO A 64 -16.29 -14.27 -1.83
N VAL A 65 -16.33 -15.32 -2.64
CA VAL A 65 -15.23 -16.29 -2.77
C VAL A 65 -13.96 -15.66 -3.36
N GLN A 66 -14.11 -14.78 -4.35
CA GLN A 66 -12.98 -14.08 -4.96
C GLN A 66 -12.35 -13.08 -3.97
N ARG A 67 -13.20 -12.39 -3.20
CA ARG A 67 -12.80 -11.48 -2.13
C ARG A 67 -11.98 -12.21 -1.07
N GLU A 68 -12.49 -13.32 -0.54
CA GLU A 68 -11.79 -14.10 0.48
C GLU A 68 -10.45 -14.63 -0.02
N ASN A 69 -10.43 -15.17 -1.25
CA ASN A 69 -9.19 -15.64 -1.87
C ASN A 69 -8.17 -14.52 -2.07
N TYR A 70 -8.61 -13.34 -2.54
CA TYR A 70 -7.73 -12.19 -2.72
C TYR A 70 -7.10 -11.74 -1.39
N VAL A 71 -7.92 -11.59 -0.35
CA VAL A 71 -7.44 -11.21 0.98
C VAL A 71 -6.44 -12.24 1.51
N LYS A 72 -6.77 -13.53 1.43
CA LYS A 72 -5.89 -14.61 1.85
C LYS A 72 -4.55 -14.60 1.13
N LEU A 73 -4.55 -14.41 -0.19
CA LEU A 73 -3.34 -14.37 -1.00
C LEU A 73 -2.48 -13.15 -0.67
N ALA A 74 -3.07 -11.95 -0.61
CA ALA A 74 -2.34 -10.72 -0.33
C ALA A 74 -1.74 -10.69 1.09
N LEU A 75 -2.47 -11.19 2.10
CA LEU A 75 -1.95 -11.33 3.45
C LEU A 75 -0.80 -12.33 3.52
N ARG A 76 -0.94 -13.49 2.86
CA ARG A 76 0.11 -14.50 2.79
C ARG A 76 1.36 -13.99 2.07
N GLU A 77 1.20 -13.26 0.98
CA GLU A 77 2.30 -12.60 0.25
C GLU A 77 3.06 -11.64 1.18
N SER A 78 2.33 -10.76 1.86
CA SER A 78 2.92 -9.81 2.81
C SER A 78 3.67 -10.51 3.96
N ASP A 79 3.11 -11.57 4.53
CA ASP A 79 3.73 -12.29 5.64
C ASP A 79 4.98 -13.09 5.23
N LEU A 80 5.00 -13.64 4.02
CA LEU A 80 6.19 -14.30 3.46
C LEU A 80 7.27 -13.27 3.12
N HIS A 81 6.89 -12.18 2.44
CA HIS A 81 7.81 -11.12 2.03
C HIS A 81 8.47 -10.46 3.23
N ARG A 82 7.74 -10.22 4.33
CA ARG A 82 8.29 -9.67 5.57
C ARG A 82 9.38 -10.53 6.20
N LYS A 83 9.48 -11.83 5.87
CA LYS A 83 10.57 -12.71 6.36
C LYS A 83 11.82 -12.64 5.48
N LEU A 84 11.73 -12.08 4.27
CA LEU A 84 12.86 -11.94 3.37
C LEU A 84 13.75 -10.77 3.83
N ARG A 85 15.05 -11.02 3.95
CA ARG A 85 16.07 -10.02 4.26
C ARG A 85 17.25 -10.23 3.33
N HIS A 86 17.34 -9.41 2.29
CA HIS A 86 18.39 -9.52 1.30
C HIS A 86 18.57 -8.17 0.57
N SER A 87 19.80 -7.76 0.32
CA SER A 87 20.12 -6.44 -0.27
C SER A 87 19.57 -6.20 -1.68
N ARG A 88 19.11 -7.26 -2.35
CA ARG A 88 18.47 -7.21 -3.69
C ARG A 88 16.96 -7.45 -3.67
N ILE A 89 16.35 -7.48 -2.50
CA ILE A 89 14.90 -7.67 -2.34
C ILE A 89 14.39 -6.49 -1.53
N VAL A 90 13.45 -5.74 -2.09
CA VAL A 90 12.77 -4.62 -1.42
C VAL A 90 12.27 -5.08 -0.06
N THR A 91 12.58 -4.32 0.99
CA THR A 91 12.17 -4.69 2.34
C THR A 91 10.67 -4.44 2.56
N ASN A 92 9.97 -5.40 3.16
CA ASN A 92 8.60 -5.22 3.67
C ASN A 92 8.67 -5.00 5.19
N TYR A 93 8.42 -3.76 5.62
CA TYR A 93 8.56 -3.36 7.02
C TYR A 93 7.37 -3.82 7.85
N ASN A 94 6.15 -3.48 7.40
CA ASN A 94 4.94 -3.77 8.17
C ASN A 94 3.69 -3.76 7.29
N ARG A 95 2.55 -4.11 7.88
CA ARG A 95 1.22 -3.98 7.29
C ARG A 95 0.34 -3.12 8.19
N ILE A 96 -0.44 -2.22 7.59
CA ILE A 96 -1.38 -1.36 8.29
C ILE A 96 -2.80 -1.58 7.77
N ALA A 97 -3.78 -1.56 8.67
CA ALA A 97 -5.19 -1.51 8.30
C ALA A 97 -5.62 -0.06 8.13
N ILE A 98 -6.31 0.25 7.04
CA ILE A 98 -6.80 1.61 6.75
C ILE A 98 -8.30 1.69 7.06
N SER A 99 -9.06 0.73 6.55
CA SER A 99 -10.50 0.58 6.77
C SER A 99 -10.89 -0.91 6.89
N SER A 100 -12.19 -1.21 6.95
CA SER A 100 -12.68 -2.60 6.97
C SER A 100 -12.45 -3.33 5.64
N SER A 101 -12.26 -2.61 4.54
CA SER A 101 -12.07 -3.14 3.20
C SER A 101 -10.68 -2.85 2.62
N GLU A 102 -9.79 -2.20 3.38
CA GLU A 102 -8.51 -1.71 2.85
C GLU A 102 -7.38 -1.88 3.85
N PHE A 103 -6.23 -2.30 3.32
CA PHE A 103 -4.98 -2.42 4.06
C PHE A 103 -3.82 -2.04 3.16
N ALA A 104 -2.66 -1.72 3.75
CA ALA A 104 -1.45 -1.44 3.00
C ALA A 104 -0.24 -2.21 3.53
N SER A 105 0.65 -2.62 2.64
CA SER A 105 2.01 -3.01 3.00
C SER A 105 2.92 -1.78 2.95
N VAL A 106 3.71 -1.59 4.01
CA VAL A 106 4.75 -0.56 4.13
C VAL A 106 6.06 -1.17 3.62
N LEU A 107 6.57 -0.63 2.53
CA LEU A 107 7.72 -1.13 1.80
C LEU A 107 8.84 -0.10 1.77
N GLU A 108 10.06 -0.57 1.57
CA GLU A 108 11.20 0.25 1.17
C GLU A 108 10.87 1.02 -0.12
N TYR A 109 11.17 2.32 -0.11
CA TYR A 109 11.00 3.17 -1.28
C TYR A 109 12.24 3.10 -2.18
N CYS A 110 12.05 2.73 -3.45
CA CYS A 110 13.09 2.75 -4.46
C CYS A 110 12.82 3.88 -5.47
N PRO A 111 13.68 4.92 -5.54
CA PRO A 111 13.44 6.10 -6.38
C PRO A 111 13.56 5.88 -7.90
N GLY A 112 14.13 4.73 -8.32
CA GLY A 112 14.32 4.39 -9.74
C GLY A 112 15.66 4.85 -10.28
#